data_AF-A0A7Y5PZX6-F1
#
_entry.id   AF-A0A7Y5PZX6-F1
#
_cell.length_a   1.000
_cell.length_b   1.000
_cell.length_c   1.000
_cell.angle_alpha   90.00
_cell.angle_beta   90.00
_cell.angle_gamma   90.00
#
_symmetry.space_group_name_H-M   'P 1'
#
loop_
_entity.id
_entity.type
_entity.pdbx_description
1 polymer ?
#
loop_
_entity_poly.entity_id
_entity_poly.type
_entity_poly.pdbx_seq_one_letter_code
_entity_poly.pdbx_strand_id
1 'polypeptide(L)'
;GALETLLATPRERVALLDLHSTSGGGPPFLVMGDTLQNRELAFALGVPVLLGLEENIGGTLIEHVGALGHVAVVLEAGQNEDPATIDRHESAVWLALVALGLVARSDVPDFALHASRLRAAASELPPVVEVLHRHDIAPEDEQRFRMVPGLESFQSIERGRLLAHVGTGPDGQVLAPFAGVLLMPRYQQKGLDGFFLGRRVEPRWLKLSAVMRRLHLERMLGLLPGVELARADGNVLSVDPRIARFFTTDLFHLLGYRRQEERDQRLVFTRRNDKL
;
A
#
# COMPACT_ATOMS: atom_id res chain seq x y z
N GLY A 1 -2.01 -0.14 -27.82
CA GLY A 1 -1.37 -1.48 -27.93
C GLY A 1 -2.32 -2.58 -27.51
N ALA A 2 -1.98 -3.87 -27.69
CA ALA A 2 -2.88 -4.99 -27.35
C ALA A 2 -3.39 -4.97 -25.90
N LEU A 3 -2.53 -4.56 -24.95
CA LEU A 3 -2.90 -4.37 -23.54
C LEU A 3 -3.93 -3.25 -23.35
N GLU A 4 -3.78 -2.12 -24.03
CA GLU A 4 -4.76 -1.02 -23.95
C GLU A 4 -6.11 -1.44 -24.52
N THR A 5 -6.12 -2.23 -25.61
CA THR A 5 -7.36 -2.78 -26.17
C THR A 5 -8.07 -3.70 -25.18
N LEU A 6 -7.32 -4.58 -24.49
CA LEU A 6 -7.87 -5.44 -23.44
C LEU A 6 -8.46 -4.60 -22.30
N LEU A 7 -7.69 -3.64 -21.78
CA LEU A 7 -8.09 -2.82 -20.63
C LEU A 7 -9.24 -1.85 -20.94
N ALA A 8 -9.41 -1.44 -22.20
CA ALA A 8 -10.48 -0.56 -22.66
C ALA A 8 -11.81 -1.30 -22.90
N THR A 9 -11.82 -2.64 -22.87
CA THR A 9 -13.02 -3.44 -23.16
C THR A 9 -14.01 -3.38 -21.98
N PRO A 10 -15.21 -2.77 -22.14
CA PRO A 10 -16.08 -2.42 -20.99
C PRO A 10 -16.69 -3.60 -20.24
N ARG A 11 -16.61 -4.82 -20.78
CA ARG A 11 -17.35 -6.00 -20.29
C ARG A 11 -16.51 -6.99 -19.48
N GLU A 12 -15.20 -6.81 -19.41
CA GLU A 12 -14.30 -7.75 -18.72
C GLU A 12 -13.61 -7.05 -17.56
N ARG A 13 -13.74 -7.60 -16.35
CA ARG A 13 -12.91 -7.20 -15.21
C ARG A 13 -11.55 -7.85 -15.42
N VAL A 14 -10.50 -7.05 -15.60
CA VAL A 14 -9.13 -7.53 -15.68
C VAL A 14 -8.54 -7.56 -14.27
N ALA A 15 -7.74 -8.58 -13.98
CA ALA A 15 -6.92 -8.65 -12.79
C ALA A 15 -5.45 -8.64 -13.18
N LEU A 16 -4.69 -7.69 -12.64
CA LEU A 16 -3.24 -7.60 -12.75
C LEU A 16 -2.61 -8.06 -11.43
N LEU A 17 -1.81 -9.12 -11.51
CA LEU A 17 -0.86 -9.50 -10.48
C LEU A 17 0.55 -9.18 -11.00
N ASP A 18 1.13 -8.11 -10.47
CA ASP A 18 2.47 -7.65 -10.85
C ASP A 18 3.50 -8.26 -9.89
N LEU A 19 4.39 -9.10 -10.40
CA LEU A 19 5.30 -9.93 -9.60
C LEU A 19 6.69 -9.29 -9.56
N HIS A 20 7.10 -8.86 -8.37
CA HIS A 20 8.38 -8.22 -8.11
C HIS A 20 9.20 -9.00 -7.09
N SER A 21 10.48 -8.69 -7.08
CA SER A 21 11.41 -9.10 -6.03
C SER A 21 12.20 -7.88 -5.60
N THR A 22 12.52 -7.83 -4.33
CA THR A 22 13.28 -6.75 -3.72
C THR A 22 14.77 -7.05 -3.76
N SER A 23 15.58 -6.01 -3.71
CA SER A 23 17.02 -6.15 -3.62
C SER A 23 17.52 -6.22 -2.16
N GLY A 24 16.69 -5.74 -1.23
CA GLY A 24 16.87 -5.92 0.22
C GLY A 24 16.27 -7.23 0.70
N GLY A 25 16.73 -7.70 1.86
CA GLY A 25 16.09 -8.83 2.55
C GLY A 25 14.72 -8.43 3.11
N GLY A 26 13.84 -9.41 3.28
CA GLY A 26 12.56 -9.22 3.97
C GLY A 26 11.51 -10.28 3.63
N PRO A 27 10.44 -10.34 4.41
CA PRO A 27 9.29 -11.18 4.12
C PRO A 27 8.53 -10.67 2.89
N PRO A 28 7.78 -11.53 2.19
CA PRO A 28 6.95 -11.11 1.07
C PRO A 28 5.82 -10.18 1.55
N PHE A 29 5.40 -9.25 0.70
CA PHE A 29 4.28 -8.35 0.97
C PHE A 29 3.58 -7.91 -0.31
N LEU A 30 2.37 -7.40 -0.15
CA LEU A 30 1.54 -6.88 -1.23
C LEU A 30 1.42 -5.36 -1.16
N VAL A 31 1.35 -4.73 -2.32
CA VAL A 31 1.00 -3.32 -2.49
C VAL A 31 -0.26 -3.23 -3.33
N MET A 32 -1.20 -2.40 -2.91
CA MET A 32 -2.44 -2.15 -3.65
C MET A 32 -2.96 -0.74 -3.39
N GLY A 33 -3.63 -0.17 -4.38
CA GLY A 33 -4.51 0.99 -4.14
C GLY A 33 -5.68 0.56 -3.25
N ASP A 34 -6.13 1.43 -2.34
CA ASP A 34 -7.18 1.12 -1.35
C ASP A 34 -8.59 1.09 -1.97
N THR A 35 -8.84 0.15 -2.87
CA THR A 35 -10.15 -0.17 -3.44
C THR A 35 -10.69 -1.47 -2.88
N LEU A 36 -12.02 -1.58 -2.79
CA LEU A 36 -12.64 -2.79 -2.24
C LEU A 36 -12.43 -4.03 -3.14
N GLN A 37 -12.31 -3.84 -4.46
CA GLN A 37 -12.10 -4.93 -5.42
C GLN A 37 -10.72 -5.56 -5.25
N ASN A 38 -9.70 -4.75 -4.97
CA ASN A 38 -8.34 -5.24 -4.75
C ASN A 38 -8.21 -6.08 -3.47
N ARG A 39 -9.01 -5.77 -2.43
CA ARG A 39 -8.91 -6.42 -1.12
C ARG A 39 -9.18 -7.92 -1.17
N GLU A 40 -10.09 -8.36 -2.05
CA GLU A 40 -10.42 -9.78 -2.19
C GLU A 40 -9.22 -10.60 -2.67
N LEU A 41 -8.58 -10.16 -3.76
CA LEU A 41 -7.36 -10.80 -4.27
C LEU A 41 -6.20 -10.66 -3.28
N ALA A 42 -5.98 -9.46 -2.74
CA ALA A 42 -4.84 -9.21 -1.86
C ALA A 42 -4.88 -10.06 -0.59
N PHE A 43 -6.03 -10.13 0.09
CA PHE A 43 -6.15 -10.92 1.32
C PHE A 43 -6.16 -12.44 1.06
N ALA A 44 -6.50 -12.89 -0.14
CA ALA A 44 -6.44 -14.30 -0.50
C ALA A 44 -5.00 -14.85 -0.52
N LEU A 45 -4.00 -14.03 -0.88
CA LEU A 45 -2.60 -14.46 -0.94
C LEU A 45 -1.97 -14.65 0.45
N GLY A 46 -2.54 -14.06 1.50
CA GLY A 46 -2.13 -14.32 2.88
C GLY A 46 -0.76 -13.77 3.28
N VAL A 47 -0.29 -12.72 2.61
CA VAL A 47 0.90 -11.93 2.99
C VAL A 47 0.46 -10.55 3.50
N PRO A 48 1.33 -9.80 4.21
CA PRO A 48 1.01 -8.45 4.66
C PRO A 48 0.66 -7.53 3.49
N VAL A 49 -0.33 -6.67 3.68
CA VAL A 49 -0.73 -5.67 2.68
C VAL A 49 -0.28 -4.28 3.12
N LEU A 50 0.43 -3.59 2.25
CA LEU A 50 0.85 -2.20 2.41
C LEU A 50 -0.13 -1.28 1.68
N LEU A 51 -0.85 -0.46 2.44
CA LEU A 51 -1.76 0.56 1.93
C LEU A 51 -1.05 1.91 1.83
N GLY A 52 -1.34 2.68 0.80
CA GLY A 52 -0.77 4.02 0.59
C GLY A 52 0.65 4.04 0.02
N LEU A 53 1.33 2.89 -0.08
CA LEU A 53 2.65 2.82 -0.71
C LEU A 53 2.59 3.12 -2.21
N GLU A 54 1.53 2.66 -2.90
CA GLU A 54 1.33 2.91 -4.33
C GLU A 54 1.24 4.40 -4.68
N GLU A 55 0.68 5.22 -3.78
CA GLU A 55 0.60 6.68 -3.96
C GLU A 55 1.97 7.36 -3.92
N ASN A 56 2.97 6.68 -3.37
CA ASN A 56 4.35 7.17 -3.29
C ASN A 56 5.20 6.72 -4.49
N ILE A 57 4.68 5.85 -5.36
CA ILE A 57 5.39 5.25 -6.49
C ILE A 57 4.58 5.56 -7.76
N GLY A 58 4.67 6.81 -8.22
CA GLY A 58 3.92 7.29 -9.39
C GLY A 58 4.43 6.71 -10.71
N GLY A 59 3.55 6.66 -11.71
CA GLY A 59 3.87 6.20 -13.06
C GLY A 59 3.94 4.67 -13.19
N THR A 60 3.36 3.95 -12.25
CA THR A 60 3.40 2.48 -12.22
C THR A 60 2.27 1.85 -13.03
N LEU A 61 2.47 0.60 -13.47
CA LEU A 61 1.45 -0.15 -14.18
C LEU A 61 0.19 -0.37 -13.31
N ILE A 62 0.38 -0.56 -12.00
CA ILE A 62 -0.73 -0.70 -11.04
C ILE A 62 -1.58 0.58 -10.96
N GLU A 63 -0.96 1.77 -11.00
CA GLU A 63 -1.66 3.05 -11.03
C GLU A 63 -2.54 3.15 -12.27
N HIS A 64 -1.97 2.85 -13.44
CA HIS A 64 -2.69 2.90 -14.72
C HIS A 64 -3.87 1.92 -14.77
N VAL A 65 -3.65 0.64 -14.43
CA VAL A 65 -4.69 -0.40 -14.44
C VAL A 65 -5.75 -0.11 -13.39
N GLY A 66 -5.35 0.33 -12.20
CA GLY A 66 -6.26 0.72 -11.12
C GLY A 66 -7.12 1.94 -11.49
N ALA A 67 -6.57 2.92 -12.21
CA ALA A 67 -7.33 4.09 -12.69
C ALA A 67 -8.44 3.71 -13.69
N LEU A 68 -8.26 2.62 -14.44
CA LEU A 68 -9.29 2.06 -15.32
C LEU A 68 -10.36 1.26 -14.55
N GLY A 69 -10.18 1.08 -13.24
CA GLY A 69 -11.11 0.38 -12.34
C GLY A 69 -11.00 -1.14 -12.39
N HIS A 70 -9.86 -1.66 -12.84
CA HIS A 70 -9.53 -3.08 -12.82
C HIS A 70 -8.89 -3.46 -11.48
N VAL A 71 -8.82 -4.76 -11.20
CA VAL A 71 -8.09 -5.26 -10.03
C VAL A 71 -6.60 -5.19 -10.34
N ALA A 72 -5.82 -4.61 -9.43
CA ALA A 72 -4.38 -4.49 -9.59
C ALA A 72 -3.68 -4.59 -8.24
N VAL A 73 -2.77 -5.57 -8.12
CA VAL A 73 -1.96 -5.79 -6.92
C VAL A 73 -0.52 -6.08 -7.33
N VAL A 74 0.43 -5.58 -6.55
CA VAL A 74 1.87 -5.84 -6.71
C VAL A 74 2.31 -6.75 -5.58
N LEU A 75 2.97 -7.87 -5.90
CA LEU A 75 3.58 -8.75 -4.92
C LEU A 75 5.09 -8.59 -4.96
N GLU A 76 5.67 -8.19 -3.84
CA GLU A 76 7.10 -8.29 -3.58
C GLU A 76 7.35 -9.62 -2.87
N ALA A 77 7.93 -10.61 -3.57
CA ALA A 77 8.01 -11.98 -3.07
C ALA A 77 9.24 -12.28 -2.19
N GLY A 78 10.04 -11.27 -1.86
CA GLY A 78 11.28 -11.40 -1.09
C GLY A 78 12.50 -10.95 -1.89
N GLN A 79 13.69 -11.38 -1.48
CA GLN A 79 14.94 -10.93 -2.09
C GLN A 79 15.22 -11.64 -3.41
N ASN A 80 15.79 -10.94 -4.38
CA ASN A 80 15.94 -11.37 -5.77
C ASN A 80 16.90 -12.56 -6.00
N GLU A 81 17.80 -12.86 -5.06
CA GLU A 81 18.74 -13.99 -5.11
C GLU A 81 18.30 -15.15 -4.20
N ASP A 82 17.26 -14.99 -3.38
CA ASP A 82 16.66 -16.04 -2.56
C ASP A 82 15.86 -17.00 -3.46
N PRO A 83 16.24 -18.29 -3.58
CA PRO A 83 15.49 -19.27 -4.37
C PRO A 83 14.02 -19.40 -3.94
N ALA A 84 13.70 -19.16 -2.66
CA ALA A 84 12.33 -19.21 -2.16
C ALA A 84 11.44 -18.12 -2.77
N THR A 85 11.99 -17.06 -3.36
CA THR A 85 11.25 -16.03 -4.09
C THR A 85 10.51 -16.62 -5.29
N ILE A 86 11.12 -17.57 -6.01
CA ILE A 86 10.49 -18.28 -7.13
C ILE A 86 9.28 -19.10 -6.64
N ASP A 87 9.47 -19.87 -5.57
CA ASP A 87 8.39 -20.68 -4.97
C ASP A 87 7.22 -19.82 -4.48
N ARG A 88 7.51 -18.62 -3.96
CA ARG A 88 6.51 -17.65 -3.50
C ARG A 88 5.76 -17.03 -4.68
N HIS A 89 6.44 -16.67 -5.77
CA HIS A 89 5.78 -16.20 -7.00
C HIS A 89 4.85 -17.27 -7.58
N GLU A 90 5.31 -18.50 -7.70
CA GLU A 90 4.48 -19.61 -8.18
C GLU A 90 3.25 -19.81 -7.29
N SER A 91 3.45 -19.83 -5.98
CA SER A 91 2.36 -19.96 -5.01
C SER A 91 1.35 -18.81 -5.13
N ALA A 92 1.81 -17.59 -5.34
CA ALA A 92 0.95 -16.43 -5.51
C ALA A 92 0.09 -16.53 -6.77
N VAL A 93 0.65 -17.00 -7.89
CA VAL A 93 -0.11 -17.21 -9.12
C VAL A 93 -1.23 -18.22 -8.90
N TRP A 94 -0.94 -19.37 -8.30
CA TRP A 94 -1.96 -20.38 -8.01
C TRP A 94 -3.06 -19.89 -7.08
N LEU A 95 -2.70 -19.21 -5.99
CA LEU A 95 -3.67 -18.64 -5.07
C LEU A 95 -4.51 -17.54 -5.73
N ALA A 96 -3.92 -16.71 -6.59
CA ALA A 96 -4.62 -15.67 -7.34
C ALA A 96 -5.63 -16.26 -8.33
N LEU A 97 -5.24 -17.29 -9.10
CA LEU A 97 -6.13 -17.96 -10.05
C LEU A 97 -7.37 -18.55 -9.34
N VAL A 98 -7.17 -19.16 -8.17
CA VAL A 98 -8.28 -19.68 -7.35
C VAL A 98 -9.12 -18.55 -6.77
N ALA A 99 -8.50 -17.50 -6.24
CA ALA A 99 -9.21 -16.35 -5.67
C ALA A 99 -10.08 -15.62 -6.71
N LEU A 100 -9.63 -15.57 -7.96
CA LEU A 100 -10.36 -14.98 -9.09
C LEU A 100 -11.41 -15.94 -9.69
N GLY A 101 -11.52 -17.17 -9.20
CA GLY A 101 -12.45 -18.18 -9.71
C GLY A 101 -12.09 -18.71 -11.10
N LEU A 102 -10.85 -18.52 -11.55
CA LEU A 102 -10.35 -18.98 -12.85
C LEU A 102 -10.00 -20.47 -12.83
N VAL A 103 -9.65 -21.00 -11.66
CA VAL A 103 -9.32 -22.41 -11.43
C VAL A 103 -10.00 -22.87 -10.15
N ALA A 104 -10.58 -24.08 -10.14
CA ALA A 104 -11.12 -24.64 -8.92
C ALA A 104 -9.98 -25.05 -7.97
N ARG A 105 -10.17 -24.83 -6.66
CA ARG A 105 -9.18 -25.22 -5.64
C ARG A 105 -8.77 -26.70 -5.71
N SER A 106 -9.69 -27.59 -6.09
CA SER A 106 -9.44 -29.02 -6.25
C SER A 106 -8.47 -29.35 -7.39
N ASP A 107 -8.34 -28.45 -8.36
CA ASP A 107 -7.58 -28.67 -9.58
C ASP A 107 -6.16 -28.13 -9.48
N VAL A 108 -5.86 -27.41 -8.38
CA VAL A 108 -4.52 -26.90 -8.08
C VAL A 108 -3.74 -27.99 -7.31
N PRO A 109 -2.64 -28.51 -7.89
CA PRO A 109 -1.74 -29.42 -7.18
C PRO A 109 -1.23 -28.76 -5.89
N ASP A 110 -1.20 -29.51 -4.80
CA ASP A 110 -0.62 -29.07 -3.52
C ASP A 110 -1.09 -27.68 -3.06
N PHE A 111 -2.35 -27.32 -3.27
CA PHE A 111 -2.90 -26.00 -2.90
C PHE A 111 -2.55 -25.58 -1.46
N ALA A 112 -2.57 -26.53 -0.52
CA ALA A 112 -2.23 -26.26 0.88
C ALA A 112 -0.76 -25.85 1.06
N LEU A 113 0.16 -26.41 0.27
CA LEU A 113 1.57 -26.04 0.25
C LEU A 113 1.73 -24.59 -0.21
N HIS A 114 1.10 -24.21 -1.34
CA HIS A 114 1.14 -22.84 -1.84
C HIS A 114 0.63 -21.82 -0.82
N ALA A 115 -0.51 -22.11 -0.18
CA ALA A 115 -1.04 -21.27 0.89
C ALA A 115 -0.10 -21.19 2.10
N SER A 116 0.53 -22.29 2.49
CA SER A 116 1.44 -22.33 3.63
C SER A 116 2.75 -21.57 3.37
N ARG A 117 3.31 -21.64 2.16
CA ARG A 117 4.57 -20.97 1.79
C ARG A 117 4.49 -19.46 1.99
N LEU A 118 3.40 -18.84 1.53
CA LEU A 118 3.20 -17.41 1.66
C LEU A 118 2.82 -17.00 3.09
N ARG A 119 1.92 -17.75 3.75
CA ARG A 119 1.49 -17.42 5.13
C ARG A 119 2.58 -17.64 6.18
N ALA A 120 3.41 -18.67 6.03
CA ALA A 120 4.49 -18.94 6.98
C ALA A 120 5.47 -17.76 7.02
N ALA A 121 5.79 -17.20 5.85
CA ALA A 121 6.64 -16.02 5.72
C ALA A 121 6.01 -14.74 6.31
N ALA A 122 4.70 -14.76 6.60
CA ALA A 122 3.92 -13.63 7.09
C ALA A 122 3.40 -13.80 8.53
N SER A 123 3.63 -14.95 9.16
CA SER A 123 2.90 -15.40 10.36
C SER A 123 2.97 -14.46 11.57
N GLU A 124 4.11 -13.79 11.78
CA GLU A 124 4.34 -12.86 12.90
C GLU A 124 4.20 -11.38 12.49
N LEU A 125 3.74 -11.12 11.26
CA LEU A 125 3.68 -9.78 10.70
C LEU A 125 2.28 -9.19 10.82
N PRO A 126 2.17 -7.85 10.95
CA PRO A 126 0.87 -7.20 10.86
C PRO A 126 0.23 -7.50 9.49
N PRO A 127 -1.04 -7.95 9.45
CA PRO A 127 -1.69 -8.31 8.19
C PRO A 127 -1.87 -7.12 7.25
N VAL A 128 -2.01 -5.92 7.80
CA VAL A 128 -2.11 -4.68 7.04
C VAL A 128 -1.31 -3.57 7.72
N VAL A 129 -0.51 -2.86 6.93
CA VAL A 129 0.23 -1.66 7.36
C VAL A 129 -0.16 -0.51 6.43
N GLU A 130 -0.57 0.60 7.01
CA GLU A 130 -0.80 1.85 6.29
C GLU A 130 0.48 2.69 6.32
N VAL A 131 1.04 2.99 5.15
CA VAL A 131 2.22 3.84 5.01
C VAL A 131 1.80 5.29 5.22
N LEU A 132 2.45 5.96 6.17
CA LEU A 132 2.12 7.35 6.55
C LEU A 132 3.28 8.32 6.34
N HIS A 133 4.49 7.79 6.17
CA HIS A 133 5.69 8.59 5.97
C HIS A 133 6.63 7.89 5.00
N ARG A 134 7.06 8.66 3.99
CA ARG A 134 8.21 8.35 3.15
C ARG A 134 9.32 9.31 3.53
N HIS A 135 10.51 8.77 3.78
CA HIS A 135 11.69 9.59 3.96
C HIS A 135 12.41 9.77 2.62
N ASP A 136 12.16 10.91 1.99
CA ASP A 136 12.83 11.32 0.75
C ASP A 136 14.27 11.74 1.04
N ILE A 137 15.19 11.25 0.21
CA ILE A 137 16.59 11.65 0.23
C ILE A 137 16.78 12.72 -0.83
N ALA A 138 17.27 13.88 -0.42
CA ALA A 138 17.63 14.94 -1.35
C ALA A 138 18.71 14.42 -2.34
N PRO A 139 18.65 14.75 -3.63
CA PRO A 139 19.64 14.28 -4.61
C PRO A 139 21.09 14.58 -4.19
N GLU A 140 21.32 15.69 -3.51
CA GLU A 140 22.64 16.11 -3.02
C GLU A 140 23.12 15.29 -1.82
N ASP A 141 22.21 14.57 -1.16
CA ASP A 141 22.46 13.72 0.00
C ASP A 141 22.49 12.23 -0.36
N GLU A 142 22.19 11.83 -1.61
CA GLU A 142 22.07 10.42 -2.02
C GLU A 142 23.30 9.60 -1.61
N GLN A 143 24.49 10.12 -1.90
CA GLN A 143 25.77 9.48 -1.57
C GLN A 143 26.12 9.53 -0.09
N ARG A 144 25.55 10.46 0.68
CA ARG A 144 25.82 10.71 2.10
C ARG A 144 24.83 10.03 3.04
N PHE A 145 23.66 9.65 2.54
CA PHE A 145 22.63 8.96 3.32
C PHE A 145 23.01 7.49 3.57
N ARG A 146 22.95 7.08 4.84
CA ARG A 146 23.18 5.69 5.27
C ARG A 146 22.17 5.29 6.34
N MET A 147 21.45 4.20 6.11
CA MET A 147 20.64 3.56 7.14
C MET A 147 21.52 3.04 8.28
N VAL A 148 20.98 3.05 9.50
CA VAL A 148 21.56 2.29 10.60
C VAL A 148 21.57 0.79 10.20
N PRO A 149 22.71 0.09 10.33
CA PRO A 149 22.79 -1.33 9.98
C PRO A 149 21.84 -2.21 10.81
N GLY A 150 21.31 -3.26 10.20
CA GLY A 150 20.50 -4.28 10.89
C GLY A 150 19.05 -3.88 11.18
N LEU A 151 18.53 -2.83 10.55
CA LEU A 151 17.11 -2.52 10.54
C LEU A 151 16.43 -3.33 9.43
N GLU A 152 15.29 -3.92 9.74
CA GLU A 152 14.60 -4.84 8.83
C GLU A 152 13.21 -4.32 8.47
N SER A 153 12.73 -4.70 7.27
CA SER A 153 11.33 -4.48 6.90
C SER A 153 10.41 -5.18 7.90
N PHE A 154 9.29 -4.52 8.24
CA PHE A 154 8.34 -4.91 9.27
C PHE A 154 8.82 -4.82 10.73
N GLN A 155 10.01 -4.23 10.98
CA GLN A 155 10.48 -4.00 12.34
C GLN A 155 9.65 -2.93 13.07
N SER A 156 9.33 -3.17 14.34
CA SER A 156 8.70 -2.18 15.20
C SER A 156 9.73 -1.11 15.60
N ILE A 157 9.35 0.16 15.43
CA ILE A 157 10.17 1.33 15.70
C ILE A 157 9.48 2.21 16.74
N GLU A 158 10.25 2.70 17.71
CA GLU A 158 9.79 3.70 18.67
C GLU A 158 10.04 5.11 18.14
N ARG A 159 9.20 6.06 18.57
CA ARG A 159 9.41 7.47 18.25
C ARG A 159 10.77 7.94 18.75
N GLY A 160 11.50 8.68 17.92
CA GLY A 160 12.82 9.21 18.26
C GLY A 160 13.96 8.22 18.09
N ARG A 161 13.70 6.96 17.70
CA ARG A 161 14.76 6.00 17.36
C ARG A 161 15.55 6.52 16.16
N LEU A 162 16.87 6.44 16.23
CA LEU A 162 17.76 6.73 15.11
C LEU A 162 17.62 5.68 14.01
N LEU A 163 17.32 6.12 12.79
CA LEU A 163 17.07 5.26 11.62
C LEU A 163 18.15 5.39 10.55
N ALA A 164 18.70 6.59 10.36
CA ALA A 164 19.74 6.85 9.36
C ALA A 164 20.60 8.05 9.74
N HIS A 165 21.68 8.24 8.98
CA HIS A 165 22.54 9.41 9.01
C HIS A 165 22.65 10.02 7.61
N VAL A 166 22.71 11.35 7.55
CA VAL A 166 23.13 12.13 6.39
C VAL A 166 24.48 12.77 6.72
N GLY A 167 25.56 12.24 6.14
CA GLY A 167 26.92 12.69 6.46
C GLY A 167 27.47 12.13 7.78
N THR A 168 28.48 12.80 8.36
CA THR A 168 29.28 12.28 9.48
C THR A 168 29.09 13.03 10.81
N GLY A 169 28.30 14.10 10.82
CA GLY A 169 28.07 14.94 12.00
C GLY A 169 26.79 14.59 12.78
N PRO A 170 26.67 15.04 14.05
CA PRO A 170 25.48 14.82 14.88
C PRO A 170 24.22 15.50 14.33
N ASP A 171 24.36 16.57 13.54
CA ASP A 171 23.24 17.30 12.91
C ASP A 171 22.59 16.52 11.75
N GLY A 172 23.23 15.43 11.30
CA GLY A 172 22.74 14.58 10.22
C GLY A 172 21.86 13.41 10.66
N GLN A 173 21.41 13.37 11.92
CA GLN A 173 20.60 12.25 12.42
C GLN A 173 19.18 12.27 11.85
N VAL A 174 18.74 11.14 11.32
CA VAL A 174 17.36 10.91 10.89
C VAL A 174 16.66 10.06 11.94
N LEU A 175 15.77 10.69 12.71
CA LEU A 175 15.02 10.05 13.78
C LEU A 175 13.59 9.67 13.34
N ALA A 176 13.05 8.61 13.93
CA ALA A 176 11.67 8.19 13.68
C ALA A 176 10.67 9.27 14.16
N PRO A 177 9.83 9.84 13.27
CA PRO A 177 8.90 10.91 13.65
C PRO A 177 7.78 10.42 14.59
N PHE A 178 7.45 9.13 14.55
CA PHE A 178 6.46 8.48 15.40
C PHE A 178 6.81 6.99 15.60
N ALA A 179 6.11 6.32 16.52
CA ALA A 179 6.25 4.88 16.71
C ALA A 179 5.44 4.13 15.64
N GLY A 180 6.02 3.12 15.01
CA GLY A 180 5.41 2.47 13.86
C GLY A 180 6.16 1.24 13.35
N VAL A 181 5.89 0.89 12.09
CA VAL A 181 6.49 -0.25 11.40
C VAL A 181 7.41 0.28 10.30
N LEU A 182 8.70 -0.04 10.37
CA LEU A 182 9.68 0.31 9.33
C LEU A 182 9.46 -0.58 8.11
N LEU A 183 9.58 0.00 6.92
CA LEU A 183 9.40 -0.69 5.65
C LEU A 183 10.49 -0.25 4.68
N MET A 184 11.02 -1.22 3.92
CA MET A 184 11.94 -1.01 2.80
C MET A 184 13.13 -0.08 3.14
N PRO A 185 13.95 -0.39 4.17
CA PRO A 185 15.14 0.39 4.48
C PRO A 185 16.17 0.33 3.34
N ARG A 186 16.64 1.50 2.88
CA ARG A 186 17.57 1.62 1.75
C ARG A 186 19.02 1.32 2.15
N TYR A 187 19.45 0.08 1.92
CA TYR A 187 20.86 -0.31 2.10
C TYR A 187 21.71 -0.17 0.83
N GLN A 188 21.07 -0.17 -0.34
CA GLN A 188 21.74 0.04 -1.61
C GLN A 188 21.86 1.54 -1.89
N GLN A 189 23.01 2.02 -2.36
CA GLN A 189 23.23 3.44 -2.64
C GLN A 189 22.63 3.84 -4.00
N LYS A 190 21.35 3.52 -4.22
CA LYS A 190 20.64 3.80 -5.46
C LYS A 190 19.18 4.13 -5.16
N GLY A 191 18.71 5.24 -5.72
CA GLY A 191 17.33 5.68 -5.58
C GLY A 191 17.15 6.65 -4.42
N LEU A 192 16.09 7.46 -4.47
CA LEU A 192 15.89 8.57 -3.53
C LEU A 192 14.96 8.22 -2.37
N ASP A 193 14.40 7.02 -2.34
CA ASP A 193 13.59 6.54 -1.22
C ASP A 193 14.48 5.98 -0.12
N GLY A 194 14.53 6.62 1.05
CA GLY A 194 15.36 6.17 2.17
C GLY A 194 14.73 5.06 2.98
N PHE A 195 13.50 5.26 3.44
CA PHE A 195 12.68 4.25 4.10
C PHE A 195 11.23 4.72 4.15
N PHE A 196 10.33 3.81 4.51
CA PHE A 196 8.94 4.11 4.80
C PHE A 196 8.60 3.77 6.25
N LEU A 197 7.69 4.53 6.84
CA LEU A 197 7.18 4.29 8.18
C LEU A 197 5.66 4.28 8.15
N GLY A 198 5.08 3.19 8.66
CA GLY A 198 3.65 2.97 8.66
C GLY A 198 3.09 2.62 10.03
N ARG A 199 1.76 2.48 10.10
CA ARG A 199 1.04 1.99 11.28
C ARG A 199 0.29 0.70 10.96
N ARG A 200 0.13 -0.15 11.96
CA ARG A 200 -0.70 -1.35 11.84
C ARG A 200 -2.17 -0.95 11.71
N VAL A 201 -2.91 -1.62 10.82
CA VAL A 201 -4.35 -1.43 10.66
C VAL A 201 -5.08 -2.65 11.20
N GLU A 202 -5.93 -2.44 12.21
CA GLU A 202 -6.71 -3.52 12.78
C GLU A 202 -7.79 -4.02 11.80
N PRO A 203 -8.02 -5.35 11.67
CA PRO A 203 -9.02 -5.90 10.76
C PRO A 203 -10.45 -5.36 10.96
N ARG A 204 -10.81 -4.96 12.18
CA ARG A 204 -12.12 -4.35 12.48
C ARG A 204 -12.34 -3.04 11.71
N TRP A 205 -11.29 -2.24 11.54
CA TRP A 205 -11.34 -0.97 10.82
C TRP A 205 -11.50 -1.21 9.32
N LEU A 206 -10.87 -2.25 8.77
CA LEU A 206 -11.04 -2.64 7.37
C LEU A 206 -12.46 -3.13 7.08
N LYS A 207 -13.05 -3.91 8.00
CA LYS A 207 -14.45 -4.34 7.91
C LYS A 207 -15.41 -3.15 7.99
N LEU A 208 -15.21 -2.25 8.94
CA LEU A 208 -16.00 -1.03 9.06
C LEU A 208 -15.89 -0.18 7.78
N SER A 209 -14.67 0.06 7.31
CA SER A 209 -14.38 0.72 6.03
C SER A 209 -15.17 0.10 4.87
N ALA A 210 -15.14 -1.24 4.75
CA ALA A 210 -15.86 -1.94 3.70
C ALA A 210 -17.39 -1.77 3.80
N VAL A 211 -17.96 -1.84 5.01
CA VAL A 211 -19.40 -1.62 5.23
C VAL A 211 -19.79 -0.19 4.87
N MET A 212 -19.05 0.82 5.36
CA MET A 212 -19.36 2.22 5.10
C MET A 212 -19.32 2.55 3.61
N ARG A 213 -18.31 2.03 2.88
CA ARG A 213 -18.16 2.22 1.42
C ARG A 213 -19.25 1.52 0.61
N ARG A 214 -19.68 0.31 1.01
CA ARG A 214 -20.82 -0.40 0.40
C ARG A 214 -22.15 0.31 0.62
N LEU A 215 -22.32 0.98 1.77
CA LEU A 215 -23.50 1.78 2.09
C LEU A 215 -23.45 3.20 1.49
N HIS A 216 -22.39 3.53 0.74
CA HIS A 216 -22.18 4.85 0.15
C HIS A 216 -22.23 6.01 1.17
N LEU A 217 -21.76 5.76 2.40
CA LEU A 217 -21.79 6.77 3.48
C LEU A 217 -20.87 7.97 3.19
N GLU A 218 -20.01 7.90 2.18
CA GLU A 218 -19.30 9.07 1.68
C GLU A 218 -20.23 10.23 1.28
N ARG A 219 -21.45 9.93 0.83
CA ARG A 219 -22.41 10.95 0.41
C ARG A 219 -22.84 11.83 1.57
N MET A 220 -22.73 11.31 2.80
CA MET A 220 -23.02 12.04 4.03
C MET A 220 -21.85 12.92 4.47
N LEU A 221 -20.64 12.74 3.94
CA LEU A 221 -19.49 13.58 4.31
C LEU A 221 -19.71 15.04 3.94
N GLY A 222 -20.39 15.32 2.82
CA GLY A 222 -20.75 16.68 2.43
C GLY A 222 -21.76 17.37 3.35
N LEU A 223 -22.36 16.64 4.30
CA LEU A 223 -23.23 17.22 5.35
C LEU A 223 -22.44 17.65 6.59
N LEU A 224 -21.17 17.25 6.70
CA LEU A 224 -20.31 17.67 7.80
C LEU A 224 -19.92 19.14 7.62
N PRO A 225 -19.89 19.93 8.70
CA PRO A 225 -19.50 21.32 8.62
C PRO A 225 -18.09 21.44 8.01
N GLY A 226 -17.92 22.35 7.04
CA GLY A 226 -16.65 22.64 6.35
C GLY A 226 -16.03 21.50 5.54
N VAL A 227 -16.81 20.47 5.20
CA VAL A 227 -16.48 19.47 4.17
C VAL A 227 -17.29 19.79 2.92
N GLU A 228 -16.62 20.02 1.79
CA GLU A 228 -17.25 20.28 0.50
C GLU A 228 -16.88 19.21 -0.52
N LEU A 229 -17.87 18.71 -1.26
CA LEU A 229 -17.61 17.92 -2.47
C LEU A 229 -17.07 18.85 -3.56
N ALA A 230 -15.78 18.75 -3.85
CA ALA A 230 -15.15 19.55 -4.90
C ALA A 230 -15.50 19.04 -6.30
N ARG A 231 -15.98 17.79 -6.42
CA ARG A 231 -16.47 17.20 -7.68
C ARG A 231 -17.78 16.45 -7.46
N ALA A 232 -18.63 16.49 -8.48
CA ALA A 232 -19.96 15.86 -8.47
C ALA A 232 -19.91 14.32 -8.39
N ASP A 233 -18.79 13.69 -8.75
CA ASP A 233 -18.57 12.25 -8.62
C ASP A 233 -18.27 11.82 -7.18
N GLY A 234 -18.11 12.78 -6.25
CA GLY A 234 -17.84 12.54 -4.84
C GLY A 234 -16.43 12.07 -4.53
N ASN A 235 -15.54 11.99 -5.52
CA ASN A 235 -14.20 11.43 -5.31
C ASN A 235 -13.17 12.45 -4.83
N VAL A 236 -13.55 13.73 -4.78
CA VAL A 236 -12.69 14.80 -4.28
C VAL A 236 -13.45 15.59 -3.22
N LEU A 237 -12.84 15.70 -2.05
CA LEU A 237 -13.32 16.50 -0.93
C LEU A 237 -12.34 17.64 -0.68
N SER A 238 -12.89 18.82 -0.40
CA SER A 238 -12.15 19.97 0.13
C SER A 238 -12.60 20.19 1.57
N VAL A 239 -11.65 20.17 2.51
CA VAL A 239 -11.93 20.20 3.94
C VAL A 239 -11.22 21.38 4.60
N ASP A 240 -11.94 22.12 5.45
CA ASP A 240 -11.34 23.15 6.30
C ASP A 240 -10.29 22.51 7.24
N PRO A 241 -9.02 22.99 7.26
CA PRO A 241 -7.97 22.43 8.10
C PRO A 241 -8.32 22.41 9.60
N ARG A 242 -9.13 23.35 10.08
CA ARG A 242 -9.57 23.43 11.48
C ARG A 242 -10.47 22.25 11.82
N ILE A 243 -11.32 21.85 10.89
CA ILE A 243 -12.28 20.75 11.05
C ILE A 243 -11.61 19.41 10.80
N ALA A 244 -10.70 19.32 9.83
CA ALA A 244 -9.88 18.12 9.58
C ALA A 244 -9.06 17.68 10.80
N ARG A 245 -8.74 18.60 11.74
CA ARG A 245 -8.09 18.25 13.02
C ARG A 245 -9.01 17.54 14.01
N PHE A 246 -10.32 17.77 13.93
CA PHE A 246 -11.34 17.14 14.81
C PHE A 246 -11.93 15.87 14.19
N PHE A 247 -12.23 15.89 12.90
CA PHE A 247 -12.56 14.70 12.12
C PHE A 247 -11.23 14.10 11.67
N THR A 248 -10.60 13.37 12.59
CA THR A 248 -9.31 12.69 12.38
C THR A 248 -9.19 12.18 10.96
N THR A 249 -8.03 12.38 10.34
CA THR A 249 -7.58 11.80 9.07
C THR A 249 -8.04 10.34 8.90
N ASP A 250 -8.15 9.61 10.01
CA ASP A 250 -8.70 8.26 10.13
C ASP A 250 -10.11 8.07 9.54
N LEU A 251 -11.06 9.00 9.71
CA LEU A 251 -12.42 8.85 9.17
C LEU A 251 -12.42 8.93 7.64
N PHE A 252 -11.71 9.91 7.09
CA PHE A 252 -11.54 10.04 5.64
C PHE A 252 -10.80 8.81 5.09
N HIS A 253 -9.76 8.36 5.79
CA HIS A 253 -8.99 7.18 5.39
C HIS A 253 -9.84 5.89 5.39
N LEU A 254 -10.77 5.73 6.35
CA LEU A 254 -11.72 4.62 6.37
C LEU A 254 -12.66 4.61 5.17
N LEU A 255 -13.02 5.78 4.65
CA LEU A 255 -13.86 5.92 3.46
C LEU A 255 -13.04 5.87 2.16
N GLY A 256 -11.75 5.56 2.25
CA GLY A 256 -10.83 5.43 1.12
C GLY A 256 -10.28 6.75 0.61
N TYR A 257 -10.53 7.86 1.31
CA TYR A 257 -9.96 9.16 0.96
C TYR A 257 -8.53 9.28 1.49
N ARG A 258 -7.68 9.91 0.69
CA ARG A 258 -6.27 10.13 0.99
C ARG A 258 -5.93 11.59 0.73
N ARG A 259 -5.09 12.15 1.57
CA ARG A 259 -4.71 13.57 1.51
C ARG A 259 -3.73 13.75 0.36
N GLN A 260 -4.06 14.63 -0.60
CA GLN A 260 -3.21 14.85 -1.76
C GLN A 260 -2.37 16.13 -1.62
N GLU A 261 -2.96 17.24 -1.20
CA GLU A 261 -2.25 18.53 -1.06
C GLU A 261 -3.11 19.60 -0.36
N GLU A 262 -2.47 20.66 0.15
CA GLU A 262 -3.15 21.87 0.60
C GLU A 262 -3.29 22.84 -0.58
N ARG A 263 -4.52 23.21 -0.92
CA ARG A 263 -4.82 24.21 -1.96
C ARG A 263 -5.74 25.27 -1.37
N ASP A 264 -5.39 26.53 -1.57
CA ASP A 264 -6.19 27.68 -1.13
C ASP A 264 -6.58 27.64 0.36
N GLN A 265 -5.63 27.30 1.24
CA GLN A 265 -5.85 27.14 2.69
C GLN A 265 -6.87 26.05 3.07
N ARG A 266 -7.15 25.12 2.16
CA ARG A 266 -8.01 23.94 2.39
C ARG A 266 -7.26 22.66 2.07
N LEU A 267 -7.60 21.59 2.79
CA LEU A 267 -7.02 20.26 2.57
C LEU A 267 -7.84 19.51 1.52
N VAL A 268 -7.18 19.06 0.45
CA VAL A 268 -7.81 18.26 -0.60
C VAL A 268 -7.59 16.78 -0.33
N PHE A 269 -8.69 16.03 -0.34
CA PHE A 269 -8.70 14.58 -0.20
C PHE A 269 -9.30 13.94 -1.45
N THR A 270 -8.65 12.90 -1.95
CA THR A 270 -9.09 12.16 -3.13
C THR A 270 -9.26 10.68 -2.83
N ARG A 271 -10.18 10.01 -3.53
CA ARG A 271 -10.31 8.55 -3.49
C ARG A 271 -10.44 7.98 -4.89
N ARG A 272 -10.10 6.69 -5.04
CA ARG A 272 -10.42 5.92 -6.24
C ARG A 272 -11.85 5.37 -6.19
N ASN A 273 -12.47 5.27 -7.36
CA ASN A 273 -13.80 4.68 -7.48
C ASN A 273 -13.77 3.18 -7.20
N ASP A 274 -14.61 2.74 -6.27
CA ASP A 274 -14.95 1.33 -6.14
C ASP A 274 -15.94 0.96 -7.26
N LYS A 275 -15.50 0.19 -8.26
CA LYS A 275 -16.42 -0.51 -9.18
C LYS A 275 -16.93 -1.79 -8.51
N LEU A 276 -17.85 -1.65 -7.55
CA LEU A 276 -18.47 -2.79 -6.86
C LEU A 276 -19.29 -3.64 -7.84
#